data_AF-A0A218WR65-F1
#
_entry.id   AF-A0A218WR65-F1
#
_cell.length_a   1.000
_cell.length_b   1.000
_cell.length_c   1.000
_cell.angle_alpha   90.00
_cell.angle_beta   90.00
_cell.angle_gamma   90.00
#
_symmetry.space_group_name_H-M   'P 1'
#
loop_
_entity.id
_entity.type
_entity.pdbx_description
1 polymer ?
#
loop_
_entity_poly.entity_id
_entity_poly.type
_entity_poly.pdbx_seq_one_letter_code
_entity_poly.pdbx_strand_id
1 'polypeptide(L)'
;MPMSAQLNLSKEYIANLKDAVREEKADSTLSNSLHLVSAGNNDIAISYYFTRLWLALGFAAYSDLLIDAASNFTKNLYALGPGNIAVLCALPLGCLPSARALRGSKCIDSENAADLLFN
;
A
#
# COMPACT_ATOMS: atom_id res chain seq x y z
N MET A 1 -3.30 -3.37 11.51
CA MET A 1 -1.87 -3.31 11.89
C MET A 1 -1.26 -2.05 11.32
N PRO A 2 -0.69 -1.14 12.13
CA PRO A 2 -0.07 0.09 11.65
C PRO A 2 1.11 -0.16 10.70
N MET A 3 1.41 0.78 9.81
CA MET A 3 2.59 0.73 8.91
C MET A 3 3.91 0.62 9.70
N SER A 4 4.02 1.27 10.86
CA SER A 4 5.20 1.16 11.73
C SER A 4 5.44 -0.26 12.25
N ALA A 5 4.37 -0.99 12.56
CA ALA A 5 4.47 -2.39 12.97
C ALA A 5 4.93 -3.29 11.81
N GLN A 6 4.47 -3.02 10.58
CA GLN A 6 4.92 -3.74 9.39
C GLN A 6 6.42 -3.52 9.12
N LEU A 7 6.92 -2.29 9.29
CA LEU A 7 8.36 -2.00 9.19
C LEU A 7 9.17 -2.77 10.25
N ASN A 8 8.66 -2.88 11.47
CA ASN A 8 9.34 -3.63 12.53
C ASN A 8 9.39 -5.13 12.21
N LEU A 9 8.32 -5.70 11.65
CA LEU A 9 8.33 -7.08 11.16
C LEU A 9 9.35 -7.29 10.04
N SER A 10 9.51 -6.32 9.13
CA SER A 10 10.56 -6.39 8.10
C SER A 10 11.97 -6.37 8.70
N LYS A 11 12.22 -5.53 9.72
CA LYS A 11 13.50 -5.50 10.45
C LYS A 11 13.79 -6.83 11.14
N GLU A 12 12.78 -7.39 11.82
CA GLU A 12 12.88 -8.68 12.50
C GLU A 12 13.16 -9.81 11.50
N TYR A 13 12.48 -9.82 10.35
CA TYR A 13 12.75 -10.77 9.28
C TYR A 13 14.20 -10.69 8.78
N ILE A 14 14.72 -9.48 8.53
CA ILE A 14 16.10 -9.29 8.07
C ILE A 14 17.10 -9.81 9.12
N ALA A 15 16.87 -9.52 10.41
CA ALA A 15 17.71 -10.01 11.49
C ALA A 15 17.71 -11.56 11.55
N ASN A 16 16.53 -12.17 11.53
CA ASN A 16 16.38 -13.62 11.54
C ASN A 16 17.02 -14.29 10.30
N LEU A 17 16.94 -13.65 9.13
CA LEU A 17 17.60 -14.14 7.92
C LEU A 17 19.12 -14.14 8.08
N LYS A 18 19.70 -13.05 8.60
CA LYS A 18 21.14 -12.96 8.86
C LYS A 18 21.62 -14.04 9.84
N ASP A 19 20.85 -14.30 10.89
CA ASP A 19 21.17 -15.34 11.87
C ASP A 19 21.09 -16.75 11.25
N ALA A 20 20.11 -16.99 10.38
CA ALA A 20 19.89 -18.31 9.78
C ALA A 20 20.90 -18.69 8.70
N VAL A 21 21.29 -17.74 7.81
CA VAL A 21 22.11 -18.05 6.63
C VAL A 21 23.48 -17.37 6.60
N ARG A 22 23.84 -16.64 7.67
CA ARG A 22 25.01 -15.74 7.77
C ARG A 22 24.85 -14.50 6.88
N GLU A 23 25.56 -13.44 7.26
CA GLU A 23 25.39 -12.10 6.71
C GLU A 23 25.58 -12.03 5.18
N GLU A 24 26.67 -12.59 4.65
CA GLU A 24 26.97 -12.54 3.21
C GLU A 24 25.85 -13.14 2.34
N LYS A 25 25.32 -14.31 2.76
CA LYS A 25 24.25 -14.99 2.03
C LYS A 25 22.90 -14.30 2.22
N ALA A 26 22.65 -13.71 3.39
CA ALA A 26 21.45 -12.91 3.64
C ALA A 26 21.44 -11.65 2.77
N ASP A 27 22.55 -10.92 2.71
CA ASP A 27 22.68 -9.70 1.89
C ASP A 27 22.56 -10.03 0.39
N SER A 28 23.13 -11.14 -0.07
CA SER A 28 22.92 -11.65 -1.44
C SER A 28 21.46 -12.02 -1.71
N THR A 29 20.75 -12.58 -0.74
CA THR A 29 19.33 -12.91 -0.88
C THR A 29 18.48 -11.64 -0.97
N LEU A 30 18.71 -10.68 -0.06
CA LEU A 30 17.97 -9.42 0.00
C LEU A 30 18.18 -8.57 -1.26
N SER A 31 19.42 -8.45 -1.74
CA SER A 31 19.74 -7.72 -2.98
C SER A 31 19.09 -8.30 -4.24
N ASN A 32 18.79 -9.59 -4.26
CA ASN A 32 18.06 -10.25 -5.34
C ASN A 32 16.54 -10.34 -5.09
N SER A 33 16.05 -9.82 -3.97
CA SER A 33 14.64 -9.86 -3.60
C SER A 33 13.83 -8.71 -4.17
N LEU A 34 12.51 -8.88 -4.19
CA LEU A 34 11.54 -7.86 -4.56
C LEU A 34 10.53 -7.70 -3.41
N HIS A 35 10.47 -6.50 -2.84
CA HIS A 35 9.40 -6.10 -1.94
C HIS A 35 8.23 -5.56 -2.73
N LEU A 36 7.04 -6.13 -2.52
CA LEU A 36 5.79 -5.65 -3.11
C LEU A 36 5.01 -4.86 -2.07
N VAL A 37 4.73 -3.59 -2.35
CA VAL A 37 3.95 -2.71 -1.47
C VAL A 37 2.61 -2.42 -2.11
N SER A 38 1.52 -2.76 -1.42
CA SER A 38 0.14 -2.39 -1.79
C SER A 38 -0.48 -1.66 -0.61
N ALA A 39 -0.74 -0.37 -0.75
CA ALA A 39 -1.31 0.49 0.28
C ALA A 39 -2.42 1.38 -0.33
N GLY A 40 -3.37 1.83 0.49
CA GLY A 40 -4.41 2.80 0.09
C GLY A 40 -5.73 2.20 -0.40
N ASN A 41 -5.76 0.98 -0.97
CA ASN A 41 -6.99 0.39 -1.51
C ASN A 41 -8.17 0.34 -0.52
N ASN A 42 -7.93 -0.07 0.72
CA ASN A 42 -8.98 -0.12 1.75
C ASN A 42 -9.35 1.27 2.27
N ASP A 43 -8.37 2.16 2.39
CA ASP A 43 -8.55 3.55 2.80
C ASP A 43 -9.48 4.28 1.82
N ILE A 44 -9.28 4.07 0.52
CA ILE A 44 -10.13 4.62 -0.54
C ILE A 44 -11.50 3.91 -0.58
N ALA A 45 -11.53 2.60 -0.81
CA ALA A 45 -12.79 1.87 -1.05
C ALA A 45 -13.70 1.86 0.18
N ILE A 46 -13.14 1.68 1.37
CA ILE A 46 -13.90 1.50 2.60
C ILE A 46 -13.99 2.82 3.35
N SER A 47 -12.87 3.43 3.73
CA SER A 47 -12.88 4.60 4.62
C SER A 47 -13.41 5.87 3.93
N TYR A 48 -13.11 6.05 2.64
CA TYR A 48 -13.61 7.20 1.88
C TYR A 48 -14.96 6.94 1.21
N TYR A 49 -15.09 5.90 0.39
CA TYR A 49 -16.32 5.69 -0.41
C TYR A 49 -17.46 5.01 0.32
N PHE A 50 -17.18 3.99 1.14
CA PHE A 50 -18.22 3.21 1.82
C PHE A 50 -18.69 3.86 3.14
N THR A 51 -17.77 4.14 4.07
CA THR A 51 -18.11 4.70 5.38
C THR A 51 -18.22 6.22 5.40
N ARG A 52 -17.70 6.90 4.36
CA ARG A 52 -17.69 8.36 4.21
C ARG A 52 -16.96 9.10 5.34
N LEU A 53 -16.08 8.43 6.07
CA LEU A 53 -15.38 9.00 7.25
C LEU A 53 -14.58 10.26 6.89
N TRP A 54 -13.99 10.28 5.69
CA TRP A 54 -13.11 11.36 5.21
C TRP A 54 -13.76 12.23 4.12
N LEU A 55 -15.08 12.12 3.92
CA LEU A 55 -15.76 12.80 2.82
C LEU A 55 -15.62 14.33 2.88
N ALA A 56 -15.63 14.90 4.08
CA ALA A 56 -15.50 16.35 4.28
C ALA A 56 -14.13 16.92 3.86
N LEU A 57 -13.09 16.07 3.84
CA LEU A 57 -11.75 16.48 3.41
C LEU A 57 -11.65 16.63 1.88
N GLY A 58 -12.56 15.99 1.14
CA GLY A 58 -12.48 15.88 -0.31
C GLY A 58 -11.42 14.86 -0.75
N PHE A 59 -11.64 14.25 -1.92
CA PHE A 59 -10.87 13.08 -2.33
C PHE A 59 -9.41 13.43 -2.64
N ALA A 60 -9.15 14.56 -3.31
CA ALA A 60 -7.80 14.97 -3.67
C ALA A 60 -6.91 15.14 -2.43
N ALA A 61 -7.35 15.90 -1.44
CA ALA A 61 -6.59 16.10 -0.20
C ALA A 61 -6.47 14.81 0.63
N TYR A 62 -7.48 13.93 0.60
CA TYR A 62 -7.36 12.61 1.22
C TYR A 62 -6.32 11.73 0.52
N SER A 63 -6.29 11.76 -0.82
CA SER A 63 -5.31 11.06 -1.65
C SER A 63 -3.89 11.51 -1.31
N ASP A 64 -3.65 12.82 -1.20
CA ASP A 64 -2.34 13.37 -0.82
C ASP A 64 -1.85 12.82 0.53
N LEU A 65 -2.73 12.71 1.53
CA LEU A 65 -2.39 12.11 2.83
C LEU A 65 -2.00 10.63 2.70
N LEU A 66 -2.70 9.87 1.85
CA LEU A 66 -2.39 8.45 1.63
C LEU A 66 -1.07 8.28 0.86
N ILE A 67 -0.82 9.13 -0.14
CA ILE A 67 0.45 9.17 -0.90
C ILE A 67 1.61 9.48 0.04
N ASP A 68 1.47 10.46 0.93
CA ASP A 68 2.49 10.80 1.91
C ASP A 68 2.79 9.63 2.86
N ALA A 69 1.76 8.96 3.35
CA ALA A 69 1.91 7.79 4.21
C ALA A 69 2.61 6.62 3.47
N ALA A 70 2.15 6.27 2.27
CA ALA A 70 2.72 5.20 1.45
C ALA A 70 4.16 5.50 1.04
N SER A 71 4.45 6.75 0.67
CA SER A 71 5.79 7.23 0.31
C SER A 71 6.74 7.14 1.50
N ASN A 72 6.31 7.58 2.68
CA ASN A 72 7.13 7.49 3.90
C ASN A 72 7.39 6.04 4.29
N PHE A 73 6.39 5.16 4.22
CA PHE A 73 6.60 3.73 4.46
C PHE A 73 7.61 3.13 3.47
N THR A 74 7.45 3.41 2.18
CA THR A 74 8.33 2.89 1.12
C THR A 74 9.77 3.36 1.29
N LYS A 75 9.99 4.65 1.61
CA LYS A 75 11.33 5.19 1.91
C LYS A 75 11.97 4.50 3.12
N ASN A 76 11.20 4.28 4.18
CA ASN A 76 11.70 3.60 5.37
C ASN A 76 11.99 2.12 5.11
N LEU A 77 11.18 1.44 4.30
CA LEU A 77 11.43 0.05 3.88
C LEU A 77 12.70 -0.05 3.03
N TYR A 78 12.88 0.86 2.08
CA TYR A 78 14.10 0.94 1.26
C TYR A 78 15.35 1.18 2.10
N ALA A 79 15.24 1.97 3.17
CA ALA A 79 16.36 2.23 4.09
C ALA A 79 16.77 1.00 4.93
N LEU A 80 15.99 -0.10 4.93
CA LEU A 80 16.33 -1.29 5.71
C LEU A 80 17.43 -2.17 5.07
N GLY A 81 17.70 -2.01 3.78
CA GLY A 81 18.73 -2.80 3.12
C GLY A 81 18.59 -2.88 1.61
N PRO A 82 19.49 -3.63 0.95
CA PRO A 82 19.46 -3.81 -0.49
C PRO A 82 18.24 -4.65 -0.89
N GLY A 83 17.55 -4.23 -1.94
CA GLY A 83 16.39 -4.93 -2.47
C GLY A 83 15.61 -4.03 -3.42
N ASN A 84 14.92 -4.64 -4.38
CA ASN A 84 14.04 -3.89 -5.27
C ASN A 84 12.69 -3.68 -4.58
N ILE A 85 12.05 -2.53 -4.81
CA ILE A 85 10.69 -2.28 -4.36
C ILE A 85 9.81 -1.99 -5.56
N ALA A 86 8.69 -2.69 -5.67
CA ALA A 86 7.60 -2.31 -6.55
C ALA A 86 6.39 -1.88 -5.71
N VAL A 87 5.90 -0.69 -6.00
CA VAL A 87 4.69 -0.14 -5.40
C VAL A 87 3.54 -0.38 -6.37
N LEU A 88 2.48 -1.01 -5.89
CA LEU A 88 1.30 -1.31 -6.67
C LEU A 88 0.33 -0.13 -6.63
N CYS A 89 -0.20 0.23 -7.80
CA CYS A 89 -1.26 1.22 -7.96
C CYS A 89 -2.57 0.78 -7.27
N ALA A 90 -3.44 1.75 -7.01
CA ALA A 90 -4.82 1.46 -6.67
C ALA A 90 -5.51 0.68 -7.79
N LEU A 91 -6.35 -0.27 -7.39
CA LEU A 91 -7.22 -1.02 -8.30
C LEU A 91 -8.35 -0.14 -8.83
N PRO A 92 -9.10 -0.54 -9.87
CA PRO A 92 -10.37 0.11 -10.21
C PRO A 92 -11.42 -0.21 -9.13
N LEU A 93 -11.47 0.58 -8.05
CA LEU A 93 -12.22 0.25 -6.84
C LEU A 93 -13.74 0.33 -7.06
N GLY A 94 -14.19 1.16 -8.00
CA GLY A 94 -15.58 1.22 -8.45
C GLY A 94 -16.07 -0.07 -9.14
N CYS A 95 -15.16 -0.99 -9.51
CA CYS A 95 -15.50 -2.30 -10.07
C CYS A 95 -15.55 -3.43 -9.03
N LEU A 96 -15.24 -3.16 -7.76
CA LEU A 96 -15.27 -4.19 -6.72
C LEU A 96 -16.68 -4.80 -6.57
N PRO A 97 -16.80 -6.10 -6.24
CA PRO A 97 -18.10 -6.74 -6.05
C PRO A 97 -19.00 -6.02 -5.05
N SER A 98 -18.44 -5.47 -3.97
CA SER A 98 -19.17 -4.69 -2.96
C SER A 98 -19.74 -3.39 -3.52
N ALA A 99 -18.96 -2.64 -4.31
CA ALA A 99 -19.43 -1.43 -4.99
C ALA A 99 -20.58 -1.74 -5.94
N ARG A 100 -20.43 -2.80 -6.75
CA ARG A 100 -21.45 -3.26 -7.71
C ARG A 100 -22.73 -3.79 -7.05
N ALA A 101 -22.59 -4.51 -5.94
CA ALA A 101 -23.75 -5.03 -5.21
C ALA A 101 -24.64 -3.90 -4.65
N LEU A 102 -24.04 -2.79 -4.23
CA LEU A 102 -24.73 -1.70 -3.55
C LEU A 102 -25.23 -0.59 -4.49
N ARG A 103 -24.56 -0.38 -5.63
CA ARG A 103 -24.77 0.80 -6.49
C ARG A 103 -25.07 0.45 -7.95
N GLY A 104 -25.29 -0.82 -8.25
CA GLY A 104 -25.70 -1.34 -9.55
C GLY A 104 -24.67 -2.26 -10.20
N SER A 105 -25.10 -3.12 -11.13
CA SER A 105 -24.26 -4.16 -11.72
C SER A 105 -23.08 -3.65 -12.59
N LYS A 106 -22.91 -2.34 -12.75
CA LYS A 106 -21.85 -1.70 -13.53
C LYS A 106 -20.77 -1.10 -12.62
N CYS A 107 -19.57 -0.92 -13.14
CA CYS A 107 -18.53 -0.18 -12.44
C CYS A 107 -18.94 1.28 -12.23
N ILE A 108 -18.41 1.90 -11.18
CA ILE A 108 -18.61 3.33 -10.91
C ILE A 108 -17.44 4.12 -11.49
N ASP A 109 -17.61 4.62 -12.71
CA ASP A 109 -16.53 5.26 -13.47
C ASP A 109 -15.93 6.48 -12.76
N SER A 110 -16.73 7.24 -12.01
CA SER A 110 -16.24 8.37 -11.23
C SER A 110 -15.33 7.97 -10.08
N GLU A 111 -15.54 6.81 -9.47
CA GLU A 111 -14.66 6.27 -8.42
C GLU A 111 -13.36 5.78 -9.05
N ASN A 112 -13.44 4.99 -10.13
CA ASN A 112 -12.26 4.53 -10.87
C ASN A 112 -11.39 5.68 -11.42
N ALA A 113 -12.00 6.76 -11.88
CA ALA A 113 -11.27 7.94 -12.35
C ALA A 113 -10.60 8.70 -11.21
N ALA A 114 -11.24 8.75 -10.04
CA ALA A 114 -10.66 9.37 -8.85
C ALA A 114 -9.51 8.53 -8.29
N ASP A 115 -9.59 7.20 -8.30
CA ASP A 115 -8.51 6.29 -7.86
C ASP A 115 -7.17 6.59 -8.56
N LEU A 116 -7.18 7.17 -9.77
CA LEU A 116 -5.98 7.62 -10.48
C LEU A 116 -5.24 8.77 -9.80
N LEU A 117 -5.90 9.56 -8.94
CA LEU A 117 -5.27 10.63 -8.17
C LEU A 117 -4.40 10.10 -7.02
N PHE A 118 -4.49 8.81 -6.71
CA PHE A 118 -3.62 8.14 -5.74
C PHE A 118 -2.36 7.54 -6.39
N ASN A 119 -2.38 7.34 -7.72
CA ASN A 119 -1.34 6.63 -8.46
C ASN A 119 -0.16 7.51 -8.87
#